data_AF-A0A165CSA4-F1
#
_entry.id   AF-A0A165CSA4-F1
#
_cell.length_a   1.000
_cell.length_b   1.000
_cell.length_c   1.000
_cell.angle_alpha   90.00
_cell.angle_beta   90.00
_cell.angle_gamma   90.00
#
_symmetry.space_group_name_H-M   'P 1'
#
loop_
_entity.id
_entity.type
_entity.pdbx_description
1 polymer ?
#
loop_
_entity_poly.entity_id
_entity_poly.type
_entity_poly.pdbx_seq_one_letter_code
_entity_poly.pdbx_strand_id
1 'polypeptide(L)'
;WTSETQKIWLEHRRAAFLNAQETKTTSAFMLSTSEAWFGEFGVDPPTAKELQQANGSKEAANVIVTEKMKKCLRWWFDNHTCITSSGSGSKKVLDLTKGRKQRLHPYQAYYKL
;
A
#
# COMPACT_ATOMS: atom_id res chain seq x y z
N TRP A 1 5.62 -7.35 11.64
CA TRP A 1 4.14 -7.38 11.66
C TRP A 1 3.66 -8.76 11.26
N THR A 2 4.22 -9.37 10.21
CA THR A 2 3.97 -10.77 9.88
C THR A 2 5.01 -11.73 10.45
N SER A 3 4.62 -12.96 10.74
CA SER A 3 5.53 -14.11 10.91
C SER A 3 6.12 -14.54 9.57
N GLU A 4 7.12 -15.44 9.58
CA GLU A 4 7.73 -15.95 8.33
C GLU A 4 6.70 -16.70 7.47
N THR A 5 5.82 -17.50 8.08
CA THR A 5 4.76 -18.22 7.38
C THR A 5 3.76 -17.27 6.71
N GLN A 6 3.38 -16.21 7.42
CA GLN A 6 2.50 -15.16 6.89
C GLN A 6 3.16 -14.38 5.75
N LYS A 7 4.47 -14.14 5.83
CA LYS A 7 5.22 -13.48 4.76
C LYS A 7 5.24 -14.33 3.49
N ILE A 8 5.58 -15.61 3.61
CA ILE A 8 5.56 -16.56 2.48
C ILE A 8 4.17 -16.58 1.83
N TRP A 9 3.11 -16.62 2.64
CA TRP A 9 1.73 -16.58 2.17
C TRP A 9 1.41 -15.35 1.31
N LEU A 10 1.93 -14.18 1.69
CA LEU A 10 1.77 -12.92 0.95
C LEU A 10 2.60 -12.89 -0.33
N GLU A 11 3.84 -13.39 -0.27
CA GLU A 11 4.73 -13.48 -1.43
C GLU A 11 4.14 -14.33 -2.55
N HIS A 12 3.51 -15.47 -2.23
CA HIS A 12 2.82 -16.31 -3.22
C HIS A 12 1.69 -15.59 -3.95
N ARG A 13 1.07 -14.58 -3.32
CA ARG A 13 -0.05 -13.81 -3.89
C ARG A 13 0.38 -12.55 -4.62
N ARG A 14 1.67 -12.22 -4.61
CA ARG A 14 2.21 -11.02 -5.26
C ARG A 14 1.95 -10.98 -6.76
N ALA A 15 2.07 -12.11 -7.45
CA ALA A 15 1.80 -12.19 -8.89
C ALA A 15 0.32 -11.89 -9.21
N ALA A 16 -0.60 -12.45 -8.41
CA ALA A 16 -2.03 -12.17 -8.55
C ALA A 16 -2.37 -10.70 -8.27
N PHE A 17 -1.68 -10.06 -7.32
CA PHE A 17 -1.83 -8.63 -7.07
C PHE A 17 -1.41 -7.77 -8.26
N LEU A 18 -0.28 -8.07 -8.91
CA LEU A 18 0.18 -7.36 -10.11
C LEU A 18 -0.85 -7.48 -11.25
N ASN A 19 -1.36 -8.68 -11.50
CA ASN A 19 -2.42 -8.90 -12.48
C ASN A 19 -3.69 -8.10 -12.13
N ALA A 20 -4.04 -8.02 -10.84
CA ALA A 20 -5.18 -7.23 -10.38
C ALA A 20 -4.96 -5.72 -10.53
N GLN A 21 -3.73 -5.23 -10.47
CA GLN A 21 -3.39 -3.83 -10.77
C GLN A 21 -3.55 -3.54 -12.27
N GLU A 22 -3.02 -4.42 -13.13
CA GLU A 22 -3.12 -4.26 -14.59
C GLU A 22 -4.57 -4.29 -15.08
N THR A 23 -5.39 -5.20 -14.53
CA THR A 23 -6.81 -5.37 -14.89
C THR A 23 -7.75 -4.42 -14.15
N LYS A 24 -7.24 -3.55 -13.27
CA LYS A 24 -8.02 -2.63 -12.42
C LYS A 24 -9.04 -3.34 -11.51
N THR A 25 -8.76 -4.57 -11.09
CA THR A 25 -9.61 -5.39 -10.21
C THR A 25 -9.06 -5.48 -8.78
N THR A 26 -8.21 -4.52 -8.39
CA THR A 26 -7.47 -4.52 -7.12
C THR A 26 -8.37 -4.52 -5.87
N SER A 27 -9.55 -3.91 -5.94
CA SER A 27 -10.52 -3.92 -4.83
C SER A 27 -11.04 -5.33 -4.55
N ALA A 28 -11.42 -6.06 -5.60
CA ALA A 28 -11.89 -7.43 -5.52
C ALA A 28 -10.79 -8.37 -5.01
N PHE A 29 -9.56 -8.20 -5.50
CA PHE A 29 -8.39 -8.92 -4.99
C PHE A 29 -8.18 -8.69 -3.49
N MET A 30 -8.25 -7.43 -3.02
CA MET A 30 -8.04 -7.14 -1.60
C MET A 30 -9.14 -7.73 -0.72
N LEU A 31 -10.40 -7.71 -1.19
CA LEU A 31 -11.51 -8.31 -0.48
C LEU A 31 -11.27 -9.81 -0.28
N SER A 32 -11.08 -10.54 -1.38
CA SER A 32 -10.87 -12.00 -1.34
C SER A 32 -9.60 -12.39 -0.58
N THR A 33 -8.52 -11.62 -0.72
CA THR A 33 -7.26 -11.85 -0.01
C THR A 33 -7.43 -11.61 1.49
N SER A 34 -8.17 -10.58 1.90
CA SER A 34 -8.42 -10.33 3.31
C SER A 34 -9.29 -11.42 3.95
N GLU A 35 -10.31 -11.91 3.25
CA GLU A 35 -11.15 -13.03 3.71
C GLU A 35 -10.32 -14.32 3.87
N ALA A 36 -9.49 -14.64 2.87
CA ALA A 36 -8.59 -15.79 2.94
C ALA A 36 -7.58 -15.65 4.10
N TRP A 37 -7.06 -14.45 4.33
CA TRP A 37 -6.16 -14.18 5.45
C TRP A 37 -6.81 -14.44 6.80
N PHE A 38 -8.01 -13.93 7.03
CA PHE A 38 -8.73 -14.15 8.28
C PHE A 38 -9.18 -15.59 8.46
N GLY A 39 -9.47 -16.31 7.38
CA GLY A 39 -9.77 -17.74 7.42
C GLY A 39 -8.57 -18.59 7.86
N GLU A 40 -7.36 -18.20 7.45
CA GLU A 40 -6.15 -18.99 7.69
C GLU A 40 -5.42 -18.62 9.00
N PHE A 41 -5.37 -17.33 9.34
CA PHE A 41 -4.65 -16.83 10.51
C PHE A 41 -5.55 -16.32 11.64
N GLY A 42 -6.86 -16.21 11.40
CA GLY A 42 -7.81 -15.65 12.36
C GLY A 42 -7.73 -14.13 12.53
N VAL A 43 -8.48 -13.62 13.49
CA VAL A 43 -8.47 -12.22 13.92
C VAL A 43 -7.91 -12.18 15.34
N ASP A 44 -6.87 -11.39 15.55
CA ASP A 44 -6.31 -11.20 16.90
C ASP A 44 -7.35 -10.58 17.84
N PRO A 45 -7.34 -10.94 19.14
CA PRO A 45 -8.25 -10.35 20.09
C PRO A 45 -8.02 -8.83 20.20
N PRO A 46 -9.08 -8.01 20.33
CA PRO A 46 -8.93 -6.57 20.44
C PRO A 46 -8.10 -6.16 21.66
N THR A 47 -7.16 -5.24 21.43
CA THR A 47 -6.34 -4.67 22.51
C THR A 47 -7.19 -3.74 23.39
N ALA A 48 -6.81 -3.54 24.65
CA ALA A 48 -7.49 -2.59 25.56
C ALA A 48 -7.71 -1.19 24.96
N LYS A 49 -6.79 -0.72 24.11
CA LYS A 49 -6.91 0.55 23.36
C LYS A 49 -8.04 0.51 22.32
N GLU A 50 -8.21 -0.61 21.63
CA GLU A 50 -9.22 -0.80 20.59
C GLU A 50 -10.61 -1.00 21.22
N LEU A 51 -10.67 -1.65 22.39
CA LEU A 51 -11.89 -1.72 23.22
C LEU A 51 -12.32 -0.35 23.75
N GLN A 52 -11.36 0.48 24.16
CA GLN A 52 -11.64 1.84 24.61
C GLN A 52 -12.15 2.73 23.46
N GLN A 53 -11.55 2.61 22.27
CA GLN A 53 -12.04 3.29 21.06
C GLN A 53 -13.44 2.83 20.65
N ALA A 54 -13.79 1.58 20.94
CA ALA A 54 -15.10 0.99 20.65
C ALA A 54 -16.15 1.24 21.75
N ASN A 55 -15.88 2.12 22.73
CA ASN A 55 -16.76 2.38 23.88
C ASN A 55 -17.17 1.09 24.63
N GLY A 56 -16.27 0.10 24.71
CA GLY A 56 -16.53 -1.19 25.36
C GLY A 56 -17.33 -2.21 24.54
N SER A 57 -17.73 -1.88 23.30
CA SER A 57 -18.37 -2.84 22.40
C SER A 57 -17.34 -3.76 21.76
N LYS A 58 -17.43 -5.06 22.06
CA LYS A 58 -16.53 -6.09 21.52
C LYS A 58 -16.66 -6.22 19.99
N GLU A 59 -17.87 -6.06 19.46
CA GLU A 59 -18.12 -6.14 18.01
C GLU A 59 -17.48 -4.96 17.27
N ALA A 60 -17.66 -3.74 17.77
CA ALA A 60 -17.04 -2.56 17.19
C ALA A 60 -15.50 -2.61 17.30
N ALA A 61 -14.96 -3.17 18.39
CA ALA A 61 -13.53 -3.38 18.54
C ALA A 61 -12.97 -4.40 17.52
N ASN A 62 -13.70 -5.49 17.24
CA ASN A 62 -13.33 -6.44 16.19
C ASN A 62 -13.32 -5.80 14.80
N VAL A 63 -14.27 -4.90 14.50
CA VAL A 63 -14.27 -4.13 13.25
C VAL A 63 -13.01 -3.27 13.13
N ILE A 64 -12.60 -2.59 14.20
CA ILE A 64 -11.38 -1.78 14.22
C ILE A 64 -10.13 -2.64 13.93
N VAL A 65 -10.03 -3.81 14.57
CA VAL A 65 -8.90 -4.74 14.39
C VAL A 65 -8.86 -5.26 12.94
N THR A 66 -9.99 -5.70 12.41
CA THR A 66 -10.07 -6.24 11.04
C THR A 66 -9.75 -5.17 10.00
N GLU A 67 -10.26 -3.94 10.15
CA GLU A 67 -9.95 -2.83 9.25
C GLU A 67 -8.47 -2.43 9.30
N LYS A 68 -7.86 -2.46 10.49
CA LYS A 68 -6.43 -2.24 10.65
C LYS A 68 -5.60 -3.32 9.94
N MET A 69 -5.97 -4.59 10.09
CA MET A 69 -5.32 -5.70 9.39
C MET A 69 -5.44 -5.56 7.87
N LYS A 70 -6.63 -5.22 7.34
CA LYS A 70 -6.83 -4.94 5.90
C LYS A 70 -5.93 -3.82 5.39
N LYS A 71 -5.78 -2.73 6.15
CA LYS A 71 -4.86 -1.63 5.81
C LYS A 71 -3.42 -2.10 5.76
N CYS A 72 -3.00 -2.90 6.72
CA CYS A 72 -1.65 -3.45 6.74
C CYS A 72 -1.39 -4.41 5.56
N LEU A 73 -2.36 -5.26 5.21
CA LEU A 73 -2.27 -6.11 4.01
C LEU A 73 -2.10 -5.27 2.74
N ARG A 74 -2.94 -4.24 2.58
CA ARG A 74 -2.84 -3.33 1.44
C ARG A 74 -1.49 -2.62 1.39
N TRP A 75 -1.05 -2.07 2.52
CA TRP A 75 0.24 -1.42 2.63
C TRP A 75 1.40 -2.37 2.31
N TRP A 76 1.31 -3.64 2.72
CA TRP A 76 2.31 -4.65 2.38
C TRP A 76 2.40 -4.84 0.86
N PHE A 77 1.28 -5.11 0.19
CA PHE A 77 1.27 -5.31 -1.27
C PHE A 77 1.76 -4.07 -2.01
N ASP A 78 1.21 -2.90 -1.66
CA ASP A 78 1.56 -1.64 -2.30
C ASP A 78 3.08 -1.37 -2.20
N ASN A 79 3.72 -1.59 -1.04
CA ASN A 79 5.18 -1.39 -0.91
C ASN A 79 6.02 -2.48 -1.55
N HIS A 80 5.56 -3.74 -1.54
CA HIS A 80 6.31 -4.86 -2.11
C HIS A 80 6.14 -4.98 -3.62
N THR A 81 5.26 -4.19 -4.23
CA THR A 81 5.16 -4.05 -5.69
C THR A 81 5.39 -2.64 -6.19
N CYS A 82 5.50 -1.64 -5.30
CA CYS A 82 5.94 -0.31 -5.70
C CYS A 82 7.33 -0.46 -6.31
N ILE A 83 7.48 0.03 -7.54
CA ILE A 83 8.78 0.11 -8.18
C ILE A 83 9.53 1.22 -7.46
N THR A 84 10.38 0.84 -6.52
CA THR A 84 11.23 1.80 -5.83
C THR A 84 12.17 2.43 -6.84
N SER A 85 12.09 3.75 -7.00
CA SER A 85 13.10 4.54 -7.71
C SER A 85 14.35 4.64 -6.82
N SER A 86 14.99 3.52 -6.52
CA SER A 86 16.24 3.50 -5.77
C SER A 86 17.29 2.69 -6.52
N GLY A 87 18.20 3.41 -7.18
CA GLY A 87 19.60 3.00 -7.33
C GLY A 87 19.99 1.97 -8.40
N SER A 88 19.09 1.21 -9.02
CA SER A 88 19.47 0.27 -10.10
C SER A 88 18.80 0.67 -11.41
N GLY A 89 19.56 1.34 -12.28
CA GLY A 89 19.12 2.13 -13.43
C GLY A 89 18.47 1.36 -14.59
N SER A 90 17.42 0.60 -14.33
CA SER A 90 16.68 -0.17 -15.35
C SER A 90 15.53 0.59 -16.00
N LYS A 91 15.17 1.79 -15.54
CA LYS A 91 14.17 2.64 -16.19
C LYS A 91 14.73 4.01 -16.54
N LYS A 92 14.35 4.50 -17.73
CA LYS A 92 14.68 5.84 -18.24
C LYS A 92 14.42 6.87 -17.15
N VAL A 93 15.48 7.55 -16.71
CA VAL A 93 15.38 8.81 -15.98
C VAL A 93 14.40 9.70 -16.74
N LEU A 94 13.43 10.28 -16.04
CA LEU A 94 12.48 11.21 -16.65
C LEU A 94 13.31 12.27 -17.37
N ASP A 95 13.16 12.37 -18.68
CA ASP A 95 14.00 13.24 -19.48
C ASP A 95 13.60 14.71 -19.23
N LEU A 96 14.17 15.29 -18.17
CA LEU A 96 13.97 16.69 -17.79
C LEU A 96 14.57 17.65 -18.83
N THR A 97 15.36 17.15 -19.78
CA THR A 97 15.89 17.95 -20.89
C THR A 97 14.82 18.27 -21.94
N LYS A 98 13.69 17.53 -21.95
CA LYS A 98 12.47 17.93 -22.67
C LYS A 98 11.71 19.00 -21.89
N GLY A 99 12.41 20.04 -21.48
CA GLY A 99 11.82 21.20 -20.85
C GLY A 99 10.85 21.86 -21.83
N ARG A 100 9.55 21.83 -21.51
CA ARG A 100 8.70 22.95 -21.93
C ARG A 100 9.39 24.19 -21.38
N LYS A 101 9.90 25.06 -22.26
CA LYS A 101 10.39 26.37 -21.87
C LYS A 101 9.23 27.05 -21.15
N GLN A 102 9.25 27.06 -19.82
CA GLN A 102 8.31 27.87 -19.06
C GLN A 102 8.53 29.30 -19.56
N ARG A 103 7.47 29.93 -20.05
CA ARG A 103 7.58 31.29 -20.57
C ARG A 103 7.96 32.16 -19.38
N LEU A 104 9.15 32.76 -19.44
CA LEU A 104 9.59 33.75 -18.46
C LEU A 104 8.54 34.86 -18.42
N HIS A 105 8.03 35.15 -17.22
CA HIS A 105 7.15 36.29 -17.04
C HIS A 105 7.98 37.58 -17.24
N PRO A 106 7.42 38.61 -17.92
CA PRO A 106 8.18 39.78 -18.37
C PRO A 106 8.86 40.61 -17.27
N TYR A 107 8.51 40.40 -16.00
CA TYR A 107 9.07 41.13 -14.85
C TYR A 107 10.12 40.34 -14.05
N GLN A 108 10.51 39.12 -14.47
CA GLN A 108 11.59 38.37 -13.82
C GLN A 108 12.93 38.63 -14.50
N ALA A 109 13.78 39.45 -13.87
CA ALA A 109 15.19 39.58 -14.21
C ALA A 109 16.04 38.84 -13.16
N TYR A 110 16.86 37.89 -13.61
CA TYR A 110 17.87 37.25 -12.77
C TYR A 110 19.27 37.78 -13.14
N TYR A 111 20.12 37.95 -12.13
CA TYR A 111 21.52 38.31 -12.31
C TYR A 111 22.25 37.16 -13.02
N LYS A 112 22.88 37.46 -14.17
CA LYS A 112 23.68 36.48 -14.91
C LYS A 112 25.07 36.39 -14.27
N LEU A 113 25.47 35.18 -13.90
CA LEU A 113 26.87 34.83 -13.58
C LEU A 113 27.67 34.67 -14.87
#